data_AF-A0A3N5M5Z9-F1
#
_entry.id   AF-A0A3N5M5Z9-F1
#
_cell.length_a   1.000
_cell.length_b   1.000
_cell.length_c   1.000
_cell.angle_alpha   90.00
_cell.angle_beta   90.00
_cell.angle_gamma   90.00
#
_symmetry.space_group_name_H-M   'P 1'
#
loop_
_entity.id
_entity.type
_entity.pdbx_description
1 polymer ?
#
loop_
_entity_poly.entity_id
_entity_poly.type
_entity_poly.pdbx_seq_one_letter_code
_entity_poly.pdbx_strand_id
1 'polypeptide(L)'
;MNRPTRTVLWQRMRALVLPEVRVIEKMNARHSRLIAETREVDDLEKLLPEVEDFYKHILAAGESVPPGSERDLLKALVQFWATYLYDHTGTFPKTDLQPYNGPIFRWAPTFIWVFAILFGLVAGLYSIVGSPFSFSSREARATQTQFAADQTQF
;
A
#
# COMPACT_ATOMS: atom_id res chain seq x y z
N MET A 1 -15.66 0.34 41.06
CA MET A 1 -14.73 1.09 40.18
C MET A 1 -14.40 0.20 38.99
N ASN A 2 -15.04 0.40 37.84
CA ASN A 2 -14.95 -0.50 36.69
C ASN A 2 -13.87 -0.01 35.74
N ARG A 3 -12.75 -0.73 35.60
CA ARG A 3 -11.70 -0.35 34.65
C ARG A 3 -12.17 -0.72 33.23
N PRO A 4 -12.20 0.22 32.28
CA PRO A 4 -12.60 -0.09 30.92
C PRO A 4 -11.65 -1.12 30.31
N THR A 5 -12.23 -2.19 29.78
CA THR A 5 -11.54 -3.30 29.13
C THR A 5 -10.70 -2.76 27.97
N ARG A 6 -9.41 -3.14 27.89
CA ARG A 6 -8.43 -2.68 26.89
C ARG A 6 -8.94 -2.72 25.43
N THR A 7 -9.90 -3.59 25.14
CA THR A 7 -10.57 -3.72 23.83
C THR A 7 -11.30 -2.45 23.37
N VAL A 8 -11.93 -1.69 24.27
CA VAL A 8 -12.69 -0.49 23.89
C VAL A 8 -11.76 0.66 23.48
N LEU A 9 -10.55 0.71 24.06
CA LEU A 9 -9.57 1.75 23.77
C LEU A 9 -8.99 1.61 22.35
N TRP A 10 -8.68 0.38 21.94
CA TRP A 10 -8.18 0.09 20.60
C TRP A 10 -9.22 0.38 19.51
N GLN A 11 -10.50 0.09 19.77
CA GLN A 11 -11.58 0.37 18.83
C GLN A 11 -11.77 1.87 18.61
N ARG A 12 -11.65 2.68 19.67
CA ARG A 12 -11.67 4.15 19.56
C ARG A 12 -10.45 4.72 18.85
N MET A 13 -9.26 4.19 19.10
CA MET A 13 -8.05 4.65 18.39
C MET A 13 -8.11 4.32 16.89
N ARG A 14 -8.59 3.13 16.52
CA ARG A 14 -8.80 2.77 15.10
C ARG A 14 -9.82 3.70 14.41
N ALA A 15 -10.85 4.12 15.13
CA ALA A 15 -11.87 5.06 14.64
C ALA A 15 -11.37 6.51 14.49
N LEU A 16 -10.16 6.83 14.94
CA LEU A 16 -9.54 8.16 14.73
C LEU A 16 -8.46 8.12 13.64
N VAL A 17 -7.87 6.95 13.39
CA VAL A 17 -6.64 6.87 12.57
C VAL A 17 -6.90 6.73 11.07
N LEU A 18 -8.06 6.24 10.59
CA LEU A 18 -8.28 6.07 9.14
C LEU A 18 -9.74 6.39 8.72
N PRO A 19 -10.06 7.66 8.39
CA PRO A 19 -11.32 7.97 7.71
C PRO A 19 -11.43 7.28 6.34
N GLU A 20 -10.31 7.03 5.65
CA GLU A 20 -10.24 6.44 4.31
C GLU A 20 -10.73 4.97 4.26
N VAL A 21 -10.27 4.12 5.19
CA VAL A 21 -10.70 2.70 5.27
C VAL A 21 -12.22 2.57 5.43
N ARG A 22 -12.85 3.55 6.11
CA ARG A 22 -14.31 3.56 6.29
C ARG A 22 -15.08 3.89 5.02
N VAL A 23 -14.49 4.60 4.07
CA VAL A 23 -15.14 4.90 2.79
C VAL A 23 -15.19 3.63 1.95
N ILE A 24 -14.06 2.95 1.79
CA ILE A 24 -13.96 1.72 0.98
C ILE A 24 -14.86 0.60 1.53
N GLU A 25 -14.86 0.39 2.84
CA GLU A 25 -15.71 -0.63 3.47
C GLU A 25 -17.19 -0.35 3.23
N LYS A 26 -17.63 0.91 3.34
CA LYS A 26 -19.01 1.32 3.03
C LYS A 26 -19.36 1.09 1.57
N MET A 27 -18.45 1.41 0.64
CA MET A 27 -18.69 1.18 -0.78
C MET A 27 -18.80 -0.31 -1.10
N ASN A 28 -17.94 -1.14 -0.51
CA ASN A 28 -17.99 -2.59 -0.72
C ASN A 28 -19.25 -3.24 -0.12
N ALA A 29 -19.68 -2.78 1.05
CA ALA A 29 -20.93 -3.22 1.68
C ALA A 29 -22.14 -2.86 0.82
N ARG A 30 -22.20 -1.63 0.30
CA ARG A 30 -23.30 -1.19 -0.58
C ARG A 30 -23.28 -1.92 -1.93
N HIS A 31 -22.11 -2.16 -2.51
CA HIS A 31 -21.96 -3.00 -3.71
C HIS A 31 -22.53 -4.40 -3.47
N SER A 32 -22.12 -5.06 -2.39
CA SER A 32 -22.58 -6.42 -2.06
C SER A 32 -24.10 -6.49 -1.88
N ARG A 33 -24.68 -5.47 -1.24
CA ARG A 33 -26.14 -5.34 -1.10
C ARG A 33 -26.84 -5.20 -2.44
N LEU A 34 -26.39 -4.29 -3.31
CA LEU A 34 -26.99 -4.09 -4.63
C LEU A 34 -26.87 -5.34 -5.51
N ILE A 35 -25.76 -6.08 -5.44
CA ILE A 35 -25.62 -7.36 -6.13
C ILE A 35 -26.64 -8.38 -5.64
N ALA A 36 -26.91 -8.44 -4.32
CA ALA A 36 -27.95 -9.32 -3.81
C ALA A 36 -29.34 -8.91 -4.33
N GLU A 37 -29.66 -7.62 -4.29
CA GLU A 37 -30.95 -7.09 -4.76
C GLU A 37 -31.15 -7.32 -6.27
N THR A 38 -30.11 -7.20 -7.11
CA THR A 38 -30.20 -7.52 -8.55
C THR A 38 -30.56 -8.99 -8.84
N ARG A 39 -30.35 -9.89 -7.88
CA ARG A 39 -30.69 -11.33 -8.03
C ARG A 39 -32.11 -11.64 -7.55
N GLU A 40 -32.66 -10.82 -6.68
CA GLU A 40 -33.97 -11.03 -6.04
C GLU A 40 -35.10 -10.26 -6.74
N VAL A 41 -34.78 -9.15 -7.41
CA VAL A 41 -35.77 -8.27 -8.03
C VAL A 41 -36.01 -8.67 -9.49
N ASP A 42 -37.24 -9.07 -9.81
CA ASP A 42 -37.66 -9.39 -11.19
C ASP A 42 -37.71 -8.16 -12.11
N ASP A 43 -37.90 -6.96 -11.53
CA ASP A 43 -38.02 -5.69 -12.25
C ASP A 43 -36.80 -4.79 -12.01
N LEU A 44 -35.75 -5.01 -12.80
CA LEU A 44 -34.46 -4.32 -12.69
C LEU A 44 -34.58 -2.81 -12.94
N GLU A 45 -35.60 -2.33 -13.65
CA GLU A 45 -35.81 -0.90 -13.92
C GLU A 45 -36.03 -0.11 -12.62
N LYS A 46 -36.64 -0.74 -11.60
CA LYS A 46 -36.84 -0.12 -10.28
C LYS A 46 -35.54 0.09 -9.52
N LEU A 47 -34.50 -0.70 -9.80
CA LEU A 47 -33.21 -0.64 -9.11
C LEU A 47 -32.25 0.36 -9.77
N LEU A 48 -32.46 0.70 -11.04
CA LEU A 48 -31.59 1.62 -11.79
C LEU A 48 -31.32 2.95 -11.08
N PRO A 49 -32.32 3.64 -10.49
CA PRO A 49 -32.05 4.89 -9.77
C PRO A 49 -31.11 4.73 -8.58
N GLU A 50 -31.19 3.59 -7.87
CA GLU A 50 -30.31 3.32 -6.73
C GLU A 50 -28.89 2.97 -7.19
N VAL A 51 -28.76 2.24 -8.29
CA VAL A 51 -27.46 1.96 -8.93
C VAL A 51 -26.82 3.24 -9.44
N GLU A 52 -27.57 4.14 -10.08
CA GLU A 52 -27.07 5.45 -10.51
C GLU A 52 -26.61 6.32 -9.35
N ASP A 53 -27.37 6.35 -8.25
CA ASP A 53 -26.97 7.05 -7.03
C ASP A 53 -25.69 6.47 -6.45
N PHE A 54 -25.60 5.14 -6.38
CA PHE A 54 -24.39 4.47 -5.90
C PHE A 54 -23.19 4.76 -6.80
N TYR A 55 -23.38 4.71 -8.11
CA TYR A 55 -22.35 5.04 -9.10
C TYR A 55 -21.77 6.44 -8.89
N LYS A 56 -22.65 7.45 -8.72
CA LYS A 56 -22.24 8.83 -8.42
C LYS A 56 -21.44 8.93 -7.12
N HIS A 57 -21.83 8.18 -6.08
CA HIS A 57 -21.09 8.13 -4.83
C HIS A 57 -19.69 7.51 -4.98
N ILE A 58 -19.52 6.47 -5.81
CA ILE A 58 -18.20 5.89 -6.07
C ILE A 58 -17.30 6.91 -6.79
N LEU A 59 -17.83 7.62 -7.80
CA LEU A 59 -17.07 8.65 -8.52
C LEU A 59 -16.58 9.76 -7.59
N ALA A 60 -17.45 10.23 -6.69
CA ALA A 60 -17.14 11.25 -5.70
C ALA A 60 -16.15 10.76 -4.63
N ALA A 61 -16.24 9.49 -4.21
CA ALA A 61 -15.31 8.90 -3.24
C ALA A 61 -13.84 8.98 -3.71
N GLY A 62 -13.60 8.99 -5.03
CA GLY A 62 -12.27 9.16 -5.61
C GLY A 62 -11.52 10.43 -5.19
N GLU A 63 -12.23 11.49 -4.75
CA GLU A 63 -11.62 12.71 -4.22
C GLU A 63 -10.88 12.46 -2.91
N SER A 64 -11.43 11.57 -2.08
CA SER A 64 -10.95 11.28 -0.71
C SER A 64 -9.98 10.11 -0.62
N VAL A 65 -9.85 9.32 -1.69
CA VAL A 65 -9.05 8.09 -1.68
C VAL A 65 -7.74 8.31 -2.43
N PRO A 66 -6.58 8.18 -1.76
CA PRO A 66 -5.28 8.39 -2.38
C PRO A 66 -4.99 7.32 -3.46
N PRO A 67 -4.07 7.59 -4.39
CA PRO A 67 -3.63 6.57 -5.35
C PRO A 67 -3.03 5.35 -4.64
N GLY A 68 -3.49 4.16 -5.01
CA GLY A 68 -3.09 2.88 -4.42
C GLY A 68 -4.16 1.81 -4.63
N SER A 69 -4.03 0.69 -3.91
CA SER A 69 -4.92 -0.47 -4.03
C SER A 69 -6.39 -0.15 -3.76
N GLU A 70 -6.66 0.76 -2.81
CA GLU A 70 -8.02 1.19 -2.49
C GLU A 70 -8.68 1.96 -3.65
N ARG A 71 -7.90 2.80 -4.35
CA ARG A 71 -8.39 3.53 -5.52
C ARG A 71 -8.58 2.61 -6.72
N ASP A 72 -7.73 1.59 -6.87
CA ASP A 72 -7.90 0.59 -7.91
C ASP A 72 -9.16 -0.26 -7.69
N LEU A 73 -9.50 -0.55 -6.43
CA LEU A 73 -10.80 -1.15 -6.09
C LEU A 73 -11.98 -0.25 -6.48
N LEU A 74 -11.90 1.08 -6.21
CA LEU A 74 -12.95 2.01 -6.66
C LEU A 74 -13.08 2.01 -8.19
N LYS A 75 -11.98 2.00 -8.94
CA LYS A 75 -12.02 1.92 -10.41
C LYS A 75 -12.71 0.64 -10.89
N ALA A 76 -12.40 -0.49 -10.27
CA ALA A 76 -13.04 -1.77 -10.60
C ALA A 76 -14.56 -1.71 -10.34
N LEU A 77 -14.99 -1.11 -9.23
CA LEU A 77 -16.42 -0.90 -8.94
C LEU A 77 -17.08 0.04 -9.96
N VAL A 78 -16.44 1.16 -10.32
CA VAL A 78 -16.95 2.07 -11.36
C VAL A 78 -17.11 1.32 -12.68
N GLN A 79 -16.09 0.57 -13.10
CA GLN A 79 -16.14 -0.16 -14.37
C GLN A 79 -17.26 -1.20 -14.37
N PHE A 80 -17.42 -1.96 -13.27
CA PHE A 80 -18.50 -2.92 -13.13
C PHE A 80 -19.89 -2.27 -13.28
N TRP A 81 -20.16 -1.20 -12.53
CA TRP A 81 -21.47 -0.55 -12.57
C TRP A 81 -21.69 0.27 -13.84
N ALA A 82 -20.63 0.78 -14.48
CA ALA A 82 -20.74 1.42 -15.78
C ALA A 82 -21.19 0.44 -16.86
N THR A 83 -20.63 -0.77 -16.89
CA THR A 83 -21.09 -1.85 -17.78
C THR A 83 -22.54 -2.22 -17.47
N TYR A 84 -22.88 -2.41 -16.20
CA TYR A 84 -24.25 -2.72 -15.78
C TYR A 84 -25.26 -1.64 -16.26
N LEU A 85 -24.96 -0.36 -16.02
CA LEU A 85 -25.80 0.75 -16.48
C LEU A 85 -25.88 0.83 -18.00
N TYR A 86 -24.77 0.57 -18.71
CA TYR A 86 -24.77 0.53 -20.17
C TYR A 86 -25.70 -0.57 -20.71
N ASP A 87 -25.67 -1.76 -20.13
CA ASP A 87 -26.49 -2.89 -20.56
C ASP A 87 -28.00 -2.59 -20.43
N HIS A 88 -28.39 -1.70 -19.51
CA HIS A 88 -29.79 -1.38 -19.22
C HIS A 88 -30.26 -0.06 -19.85
N THR A 89 -29.37 0.92 -20.01
CA THR A 89 -29.70 2.27 -20.51
C THR A 89 -29.23 2.51 -21.94
N GLY A 90 -28.34 1.66 -22.46
CA GLY A 90 -27.67 1.84 -23.76
C GLY A 90 -26.68 3.00 -23.81
N THR A 91 -26.45 3.72 -22.70
CA THR A 91 -25.57 4.89 -22.64
C THR A 91 -24.40 4.62 -21.71
N PHE A 92 -23.17 4.81 -22.21
CA PHE A 92 -21.97 4.55 -21.42
C PHE A 92 -21.68 5.74 -20.48
N PRO A 93 -21.72 5.56 -19.14
CA PRO A 93 -21.50 6.67 -18.22
C PRO A 93 -20.01 7.03 -18.11
N LYS A 94 -19.72 8.23 -17.59
CA LYS A 94 -18.34 8.68 -17.36
C LYS A 94 -17.67 7.84 -16.28
N THR A 95 -16.55 7.19 -16.59
CA THR A 95 -15.83 6.26 -15.69
C THR A 95 -14.65 6.89 -14.93
N ASP A 96 -14.32 8.15 -15.19
CA ASP A 96 -13.21 8.80 -14.50
C ASP A 96 -13.59 9.16 -13.06
N LEU A 97 -12.89 8.56 -12.10
CA LEU A 97 -12.92 8.98 -10.70
C LEU A 97 -12.50 10.44 -10.55
N GLN A 98 -13.04 11.13 -9.56
CA GLN A 98 -12.55 12.46 -9.21
C GLN A 98 -11.05 12.42 -8.85
N PRO A 99 -10.30 13.48 -9.17
CA PRO A 99 -8.90 13.60 -8.77
C PRO A 99 -8.80 13.66 -7.25
N TYR A 100 -7.77 13.02 -6.70
CA TYR A 100 -7.52 13.06 -5.26
C TYR A 100 -7.12 14.49 -4.85
N ASN A 101 -7.87 15.09 -3.92
CA ASN A 101 -7.64 16.45 -3.43
C ASN A 101 -6.92 16.50 -2.08
N GLY A 102 -6.56 15.34 -1.51
CA GLY A 102 -5.84 15.28 -0.25
C GLY A 102 -4.34 15.57 -0.39
N PRO A 103 -3.62 15.72 0.74
CA PRO A 103 -2.19 15.94 0.74
C PRO A 103 -1.50 14.73 0.10
N ILE A 104 -0.97 14.91 -1.11
CA ILE A 104 -0.09 13.96 -1.77
C ILE A 104 1.16 13.89 -0.88
N PHE A 105 1.23 12.90 0.00
CA PHE A 105 2.22 12.80 1.06
C PHE A 105 3.62 12.61 0.43
N ARG A 106 4.30 13.73 0.12
CA ARG A 106 5.65 13.83 -0.43
C ARG A 106 6.74 13.48 0.61
N TRP A 107 6.55 12.47 1.46
CA TRP A 107 7.47 12.17 2.58
C TRP A 107 8.70 11.33 2.20
N ALA A 108 8.92 11.06 0.92
CA ALA A 108 10.15 10.42 0.48
C ALA A 108 11.46 11.17 0.86
N PRO A 109 11.58 12.52 0.82
CA PRO A 109 12.86 13.16 1.07
C PRO A 109 13.19 13.30 2.57
N THR A 110 12.22 13.48 3.46
CA THR A 110 12.51 13.73 4.89
C THR A 110 13.00 12.48 5.61
N PHE A 111 12.44 11.31 5.32
CA PHE A 111 12.97 10.05 5.86
C PHE A 111 14.39 9.76 5.37
N ILE A 112 14.69 10.03 4.09
CA ILE A 112 16.04 9.86 3.54
C ILE A 112 17.06 10.71 4.31
N TRP A 113 16.74 11.97 4.62
CA TRP A 113 17.63 12.83 5.40
C TRP A 113 17.85 12.33 6.84
N VAL A 114 16.81 11.84 7.51
CA VAL A 114 16.94 11.27 8.86
C VAL A 114 17.81 10.02 8.85
N PHE A 115 17.61 9.11 7.88
CA PHE A 115 18.44 7.92 7.73
C PHE A 115 19.87 8.26 7.32
N ALA A 116 20.08 9.26 6.46
CA ALA A 116 21.42 9.70 6.07
C ALA A 116 22.20 10.29 7.25
N ILE A 117 21.56 11.10 8.10
CA ILE A 117 22.17 11.65 9.32
C ILE A 117 22.50 10.52 10.31
N LEU A 118 21.56 9.59 10.53
CA LEU A 118 21.75 8.47 11.43
C LEU A 118 22.90 7.56 10.94
N PHE A 119 22.93 7.23 9.65
CA PHE A 119 23.98 6.40 9.04
C PHE A 119 25.35 7.09 9.09
N GLY A 120 25.39 8.41 8.86
CA GLY A 120 26.60 9.22 9.00
C GLY A 120 27.14 9.22 10.44
N LEU A 121 26.28 9.35 11.45
CA LEU A 121 26.67 9.27 12.86
C LEU A 121 27.21 7.88 13.23
N VAL A 122 26.53 6.82 12.79
CA VAL A 122 26.97 5.44 13.03
C VAL A 122 28.32 5.18 12.37
N ALA A 123 28.49 5.52 11.09
CA ALA A 123 29.75 5.36 10.37
C ALA A 123 30.89 6.19 11.00
N GLY A 124 30.61 7.40 11.46
CA GLY A 124 31.56 8.24 12.19
C GLY A 124 32.02 7.62 13.51
N LEU A 125 31.09 7.06 14.31
CA LEU A 125 31.40 6.35 15.55
C LEU A 125 32.24 5.09 15.31
N TYR A 126 31.94 4.31 14.26
CA TYR A 126 32.74 3.14 13.88
C TYR A 126 34.17 3.49 13.48
N SER A 127 34.42 4.70 12.97
CA SER A 127 35.77 5.14 12.59
C SER A 127 36.67 5.46 13.79
N ILE A 128 36.08 5.77 14.95
CA ILE A 128 36.82 6.12 16.18
C ILE A 128 37.18 4.86 16.97
N VAL A 129 36.32 3.85 16.97
CA VAL A 129 36.52 2.58 17.69
C VAL A 129 37.11 1.54 16.74
N GLY A 130 38.38 1.75 16.40
CA GLY A 130 39.34 0.79 15.84
C GLY A 130 38.81 -0.37 15.00
N SER A 131 39.00 -0.31 13.68
CA SER A 131 38.94 -1.47 12.79
C SER A 131 40.08 -2.46 13.12
N PRO A 132 39.81 -3.65 13.69
CA PRO A 132 40.83 -4.64 13.96
C PRO A 132 40.88 -5.63 12.79
N PHE A 133 41.01 -5.14 11.55
CA PHE A 133 41.21 -6.01 10.39
C PHE A 133 42.63 -5.89 9.86
N SER A 134 43.58 -6.18 10.76
CA SER A 134 44.95 -6.53 10.39
C SER A 134 44.92 -7.93 9.78
N PHE A 135 44.49 -8.06 8.52
CA PHE A 135 44.60 -9.30 7.78
C PHE A 135 46.10 -9.56 7.54
N SER A 136 46.68 -10.42 8.37
CA SER A 136 48.09 -10.80 8.30
C SER A 136 48.35 -11.62 7.04
N SER A 137 48.70 -10.97 5.93
CA SER A 137 49.12 -11.60 4.67
C SER A 137 50.47 -12.33 4.74
N ARG A 138 50.85 -12.90 5.89
CA ARG A 138 52.14 -13.59 6.07
C ARG A 138 52.10 -15.09 5.78
N GLU A 139 50.93 -15.70 5.64
CA GLU A 139 50.83 -17.16 5.42
C GLU A 139 50.92 -17.57 3.94
N ALA A 140 50.72 -16.66 2.99
CA ALA A 140 50.77 -17.01 1.56
C ALA A 140 52.18 -17.23 0.99
N ARG A 141 53.26 -16.95 1.76
CA ARG A 141 54.65 -17.11 1.27
C ARG A 141 55.33 -18.41 1.69
N ALA A 142 54.77 -19.18 2.61
CA ALA A 142 55.41 -20.41 3.07
C ALA A 142 55.17 -21.62 2.15
N THR A 143 54.07 -21.64 1.39
CA THR A 143 53.71 -22.77 0.52
C THR A 143 54.31 -22.71 -0.88
N GLN A 144 54.77 -21.54 -1.35
CA GLN A 144 55.31 -21.41 -2.70
C GLN A 144 56.77 -21.88 -2.83
N THR A 145 57.56 -21.89 -1.75
CA THR A 145 58.97 -22.34 -1.79
C THR A 145 59.11 -23.87 -1.80
N GLN A 146 58.10 -24.61 -1.37
CA GLN A 146 58.21 -26.07 -1.23
C GLN A 146 58.02 -26.82 -2.56
N PHE A 147 57.28 -26.26 -3.52
CA PHE A 147 57.09 -26.86 -4.85
C PHE A 147 58.28 -26.64 -5.80
N ALA A 148 59.16 -25.67 -5.54
CA ALA A 148 60.31 -25.39 -6.40
C ALA A 148 61.51 -26.33 -6.15
N ALA A 149 61.59 -26.98 -4.99
CA ALA A 149 62.71 -27.85 -4.63
C ALA A 149 62.57 -29.30 -5.15
N ASP A 150 61.37 -29.71 -5.57
CA ASP A 150 61.08 -31.10 -5.96
C ASP A 150 61.22 -31.37 -7.47
N GLN A 151 61.42 -30.32 -8.29
CA GLN A 151 61.54 -30.45 -9.76
C GLN A 151 62.97 -30.62 -10.29
N THR A 152 63.98 -30.71 -9.43
CA THR A 152 65.40 -30.88 -9.85
C THR A 152 65.94 -32.31 -9.72
N GLN A 153 65.10 -33.30 -9.44
CA GLN A 153 65.50 -34.72 -9.38
C GLN A 153 64.84 -35.57 -10.48
N PHE A 154 65.00 -35.20 -11.75
CA PHE A 154 64.88 -36.13 -12.88
C PHE A 154 65.80 -35.70 -14.02
#